data_AF-A0A328TK56-F1
#
_entry.id   AF-A0A328TK56-F1
#
_cell.length_a   1.000
_cell.length_b   1.000
_cell.length_c   1.000
_cell.angle_alpha   90.00
_cell.angle_beta   90.00
_cell.angle_gamma   90.00
#
_symmetry.space_group_name_H-M   'P 1'
#
loop_
_entity.id
_entity.type
_entity.pdbx_description
1 polymer ?
#
loop_
_entity_poly.entity_id
_entity_poly.type
_entity_poly.pdbx_seq_one_letter_code
_entity_poly.pdbx_strand_id
1 'polypeptide(L)'
;MNPETGTPPNSQDCRQILSRVIDTAYEKNASLTPIRYTQTLEPLVDEALEKTGIRHEYDGNWWSKATWYEVRDLLFSRGELAAATRAHYQAMPELSDLQVYLNDEDVRMQYGTITREGSGETLLSYISRCLSDALRTYKMLSGRTVFELSPDTRVIAIDLNNVVGGKTRAGQVKTGLMYLYAGQLAAGHFELPQYRNELMRELPEMYQPFHHERLTQLSQEVKTKIYDELHNAKDIPFIMNKLVTQDLENRKFFIRTVLSSQYLNHFR
;
A
#
# COMPACT_ATOMS: atom_id res chain seq x y z
N MET A 1 -14.73 6.41 -8.89
CA MET A 1 -15.45 5.45 -9.77
C MET A 1 -16.79 6.08 -10.12
N ASN A 2 -17.22 6.08 -11.39
CA ASN A 2 -18.56 6.54 -11.74
C ASN A 2 -19.59 5.56 -11.10
N PRO A 3 -20.52 6.05 -10.26
CA PRO A 3 -21.52 5.20 -9.62
C PRO A 3 -22.43 4.45 -10.59
N GLU A 4 -22.61 4.96 -11.82
CA GLU A 4 -23.50 4.36 -12.81
C GLU A 4 -22.84 3.22 -13.58
N THR A 5 -21.58 3.39 -14.01
CA THR A 5 -20.86 2.39 -14.82
C THR A 5 -19.93 1.51 -14.00
N GLY A 6 -19.51 1.96 -12.81
CA GLY A 6 -18.43 1.37 -12.03
C GLY A 6 -17.05 1.43 -12.68
N THR A 7 -16.88 2.28 -13.70
CA THR A 7 -15.58 2.60 -14.29
C THR A 7 -15.20 4.03 -13.92
N PRO A 8 -13.91 4.35 -13.71
CA PRO A 8 -13.52 5.74 -13.56
C PRO A 8 -13.77 6.50 -14.87
N PRO A 9 -14.29 7.74 -14.83
CA PRO A 9 -14.32 8.58 -16.02
C PRO A 9 -12.89 8.74 -16.56
N ASN A 10 -12.74 8.80 -17.89
CA ASN A 10 -11.43 8.94 -18.55
C ASN A 10 -10.37 8.01 -17.93
N SER A 11 -10.63 6.70 -17.97
CA SER A 11 -9.88 5.70 -17.18
C SER A 11 -8.35 5.74 -17.39
N GLN A 12 -7.90 6.11 -18.59
CA GLN A 12 -6.48 6.27 -18.89
C GLN A 12 -5.87 7.47 -18.16
N ASP A 13 -6.48 8.65 -18.29
CA ASP A 13 -5.99 9.88 -17.65
C ASP A 13 -6.03 9.76 -16.13
N CYS A 14 -7.12 9.20 -15.58
CA CYS A 14 -7.21 8.89 -14.15
C CYS A 14 -6.02 8.06 -13.66
N ARG A 15 -5.63 7.02 -14.42
CA ARG A 15 -4.50 6.16 -14.08
C ARG A 15 -3.17 6.91 -14.15
N GLN A 16 -2.96 7.67 -15.23
CA GLN A 16 -1.71 8.43 -15.41
C GLN A 16 -1.54 9.49 -14.33
N ILE A 17 -2.60 10.26 -14.04
CA ILE A 17 -2.63 11.25 -12.97
C ILE A 17 -2.27 10.56 -11.65
N LEU A 18 -3.04 9.55 -11.22
CA LEU A 18 -2.80 8.88 -9.94
C LEU A 18 -1.40 8.28 -9.82
N SER A 19 -0.86 7.70 -10.91
CA SER A 19 0.51 7.15 -10.91
C SER A 19 1.54 8.26 -10.70
N ARG A 20 1.43 9.36 -11.45
CA ARG A 20 2.31 10.53 -11.31
C ARG A 20 2.26 11.10 -9.89
N VAL A 21 1.05 11.24 -9.33
CA VAL A 21 0.88 11.82 -7.99
C VAL A 21 1.47 10.91 -6.90
N ILE A 22 1.34 9.58 -7.06
CA ILE A 22 1.96 8.59 -6.17
C ILE A 22 3.49 8.68 -6.26
N ASP A 23 4.06 8.67 -7.46
CA ASP A 23 5.51 8.77 -7.65
C ASP A 23 6.07 10.05 -7.03
N THR A 24 5.40 11.19 -7.26
CA THR A 24 5.76 12.47 -6.66
C THR A 24 5.70 12.42 -5.12
N ALA A 25 4.72 11.73 -4.55
CA ALA A 25 4.62 11.60 -3.09
C ALA A 25 5.80 10.83 -2.49
N TYR A 26 6.18 9.72 -3.12
CA TYR A 26 7.35 8.95 -2.70
C TYR A 26 8.65 9.73 -2.88
N GLU A 27 8.83 10.40 -4.04
CA GLU A 27 10.02 11.20 -4.32
C GLU A 27 10.19 12.36 -3.33
N LYS A 28 9.10 13.08 -3.01
CA LYS A 28 9.17 14.18 -2.05
C LYS A 28 9.47 13.69 -0.64
N ASN A 29 8.82 12.63 -0.17
CA ASN A 29 9.06 12.14 1.18
C ASN A 29 10.43 11.46 1.32
N ALA A 30 11.00 10.92 0.25
CA ALA A 30 12.34 10.31 0.27
C ALA A 30 13.46 11.34 0.13
N SER A 31 13.31 12.35 -0.75
CA SER A 31 14.45 13.15 -1.23
C SER A 31 14.28 14.65 -1.05
N LEU A 32 13.11 15.22 -1.38
CA LEU A 32 12.97 16.68 -1.48
C LEU A 32 12.54 17.32 -0.17
N THR A 33 11.57 16.72 0.50
CA THR A 33 11.03 17.16 1.79
C THR A 33 10.84 15.96 2.73
N PRO A 34 11.92 15.30 3.16
CA PRO A 34 11.78 14.14 4.03
C PRO A 34 11.12 14.47 5.35
N ILE A 35 10.29 13.53 5.84
CA ILE A 35 9.56 13.71 7.09
C ILE A 35 10.55 13.66 8.26
N ARG A 36 10.55 14.73 9.06
CA ARG A 36 11.41 14.82 10.23
C ARG A 36 10.97 13.88 11.33
N TYR A 37 11.95 13.26 11.97
CA TYR A 37 11.76 12.50 13.18
C TYR A 37 11.15 13.40 14.26
N THR A 38 10.14 12.87 14.95
CA THR A 38 9.48 13.56 16.05
C THR A 38 9.42 12.60 17.23
N GLN A 39 10.14 12.94 18.30
CA GLN A 39 10.12 12.17 19.54
C GLN A 39 8.69 12.06 20.08
N THR A 40 8.38 10.96 20.75
CA THR A 40 7.09 10.55 21.32
C THR A 40 6.05 10.08 20.30
N LEU A 41 6.28 10.30 19.00
CA LEU A 41 5.34 9.87 17.96
C LEU A 41 5.31 8.34 17.82
N GLU A 42 6.47 7.70 17.90
CA GLU A 42 6.60 6.23 17.87
C GLU A 42 7.41 5.75 19.08
N PRO A 43 6.75 5.42 20.21
CA PRO A 43 7.44 5.05 21.44
C PRO A 43 8.42 3.88 21.30
N LEU A 44 8.11 2.91 20.42
CA LEU A 44 8.98 1.76 20.14
C LEU A 44 10.30 2.20 19.48
N VAL A 45 10.25 3.23 18.63
CA VAL A 45 11.43 3.81 18.00
C VAL A 45 12.27 4.55 19.04
N ASP A 46 11.63 5.37 19.86
CA ASP A 46 12.30 6.13 20.92
C ASP A 46 13.02 5.20 21.91
N GLU A 47 12.34 4.13 22.36
CA GLU A 47 12.92 3.13 23.27
C GLU A 47 14.14 2.44 22.65
N ALA A 48 14.06 2.06 21.37
CA ALA A 48 15.17 1.44 20.68
C ALA A 48 16.36 2.40 20.51
N LEU A 49 16.12 3.69 20.27
CA LEU A 49 17.17 4.71 20.17
C LEU A 49 17.92 4.92 21.49
N GLU A 50 17.21 4.88 22.63
CA GLU A 50 17.84 4.94 23.96
C GLU A 50 18.59 3.65 24.27
N LYS A 51 17.93 2.49 24.10
CA LYS A 51 18.50 1.16 24.39
C LYS A 51 19.80 0.89 23.63
N THR A 52 19.88 1.30 22.37
CA THR A 52 21.06 1.10 21.52
C THR A 52 22.16 2.14 21.74
N GLY A 53 21.89 3.19 22.52
CA GLY A 53 22.79 4.32 22.73
C GLY A 53 22.85 5.33 21.57
N ILE A 54 22.17 5.07 20.44
CA ILE A 54 22.16 5.96 19.26
C ILE A 54 21.75 7.38 19.64
N ARG A 55 20.80 7.52 20.59
CA ARG A 55 20.34 8.84 21.05
C ARG A 55 21.47 9.76 21.50
N HIS A 56 22.53 9.20 22.09
CA HIS A 56 23.65 9.94 22.66
C HIS A 56 24.84 10.09 21.71
N GLU A 57 24.80 9.47 20.52
CA GLU A 57 25.87 9.56 19.52
C GLU A 57 25.83 10.88 18.74
N TYR A 58 24.67 11.54 18.74
CA TYR A 58 24.42 12.78 17.99
C TYR A 58 23.95 13.90 18.92
N ASP A 59 24.31 15.13 18.59
CA ASP A 59 23.92 16.31 19.35
C ASP A 59 22.46 16.75 19.06
N GLY A 60 21.95 17.68 19.87
CA GLY A 60 20.58 18.18 19.71
C GLY A 60 20.33 18.90 18.39
N ASN A 61 21.36 19.47 17.76
CA ASN A 61 21.23 20.14 16.47
C ASN A 61 21.01 19.12 15.35
N TRP A 62 21.71 17.99 15.38
CA TRP A 62 21.46 16.88 14.46
C TRP A 62 20.05 16.32 14.63
N TRP A 63 19.64 16.02 15.87
CA TRP A 63 18.29 15.50 16.16
C TRP A 63 17.16 16.44 15.73
N SER A 64 17.38 17.76 15.76
CA SER A 64 16.39 18.74 15.28
C SER A 64 16.11 18.70 13.77
N LYS A 65 17.00 18.06 13.01
CA LYS A 65 16.95 17.93 11.54
C LYS A 65 16.81 16.49 11.07
N ALA A 66 17.06 15.53 11.96
CA ALA A 66 16.98 14.10 11.67
C ALA A 66 15.64 13.73 11.04
N THR A 67 15.71 12.85 10.05
CA THR A 67 14.57 12.33 9.31
C THR A 67 14.22 10.93 9.78
N TRP A 68 12.98 10.50 9.55
CA TRP A 68 12.58 9.12 9.83
C TRP A 68 13.39 8.09 9.03
N TYR A 69 13.87 8.45 7.84
CA TYR A 69 14.79 7.61 7.06
C TYR A 69 16.14 7.43 7.76
N GLU A 70 16.78 8.52 8.21
CA GLU A 70 18.05 8.41 8.95
C GLU A 70 17.89 7.57 10.24
N VAL A 71 16.79 7.79 10.96
CA VAL A 71 16.47 6.99 12.17
C VAL A 71 16.27 5.51 11.84
N ARG A 72 15.55 5.19 10.75
CA ARG A 72 15.41 3.82 10.25
C ARG A 72 16.78 3.20 9.97
N ASP A 73 17.65 3.91 9.26
CA ASP A 73 18.96 3.41 8.83
C ASP A 73 19.85 3.12 10.04
N LEU A 74 19.88 4.04 11.01
CA LEU A 74 20.61 3.87 12.27
C LEU A 74 20.13 2.63 13.04
N LEU A 75 18.82 2.50 13.25
CA LEU A 75 18.25 1.37 13.98
C LEU A 75 18.47 0.04 13.26
N PHE A 76 18.32 0.04 11.93
CA PHE A 76 18.57 -1.14 11.11
C PHE A 76 20.03 -1.59 11.23
N SER A 77 20.99 -0.65 11.21
CA SER A 77 22.42 -0.96 11.37
C SER A 77 22.77 -1.58 12.73
N ARG A 78 21.92 -1.37 13.76
CA ARG A 78 22.04 -1.98 15.09
C ARG A 78 21.24 -3.28 15.25
N GLY A 79 20.58 -3.75 14.21
CA GLY A 79 19.74 -4.94 14.24
C GLY A 79 18.39 -4.75 14.92
N GLU A 80 17.98 -3.52 15.24
CA GLU A 80 16.67 -3.20 15.80
C GLU A 80 15.59 -3.17 14.69
N LEU A 81 15.35 -4.33 14.08
CA LEU A 81 14.52 -4.47 12.87
C LEU A 81 13.08 -3.98 13.09
N ALA A 82 12.46 -4.32 14.22
CA ALA A 82 11.09 -3.90 14.53
C ALA A 82 11.00 -2.37 14.60
N ALA A 83 11.93 -1.72 15.29
CA ALA A 83 11.98 -0.27 15.40
C ALA A 83 12.30 0.41 14.07
N ALA A 84 13.24 -0.14 13.30
CA ALA A 84 13.54 0.32 11.96
C ALA A 84 12.30 0.26 11.05
N THR A 85 11.51 -0.82 11.10
CA THR A 85 10.26 -0.92 10.32
C THR A 85 9.24 0.13 10.74
N ARG A 86 9.06 0.37 12.06
CA ARG A 86 8.18 1.45 12.55
C ARG A 86 8.63 2.82 12.07
N ALA A 87 9.92 3.11 12.15
CA ALA A 87 10.49 4.36 11.61
C ALA A 87 10.25 4.48 10.09
N HIS A 88 10.40 3.38 9.34
CA HIS A 88 10.11 3.36 7.91
C HIS A 88 8.65 3.73 7.60
N TYR A 89 7.67 3.22 8.36
CA TYR A 89 6.26 3.56 8.17
C TYR A 89 5.96 5.05 8.39
N GLN A 90 6.67 5.70 9.32
CA GLN A 90 6.56 7.14 9.54
C GLN A 90 7.15 7.96 8.38
N ALA A 91 8.11 7.40 7.65
CA ALA A 91 8.75 8.03 6.49
C ALA A 91 7.95 7.93 5.19
N MET A 92 6.95 7.03 5.10
CA MET A 92 6.17 6.80 3.88
C MET A 92 5.27 8.01 3.52
N PRO A 93 4.64 8.05 2.35
CA PRO A 93 3.51 8.96 2.10
C PRO A 93 2.18 8.41 2.64
N GLU A 94 1.23 9.32 2.87
CA GLU A 94 -0.16 9.03 3.20
C GLU A 94 -1.09 9.35 2.01
N LEU A 95 -2.31 8.81 2.04
CA LEU A 95 -3.33 9.11 1.02
C LEU A 95 -3.71 10.61 0.99
N SER A 96 -3.52 11.33 2.10
CA SER A 96 -3.69 12.79 2.20
C SER A 96 -2.66 13.55 1.35
N ASP A 97 -1.41 13.06 1.26
CA ASP A 97 -0.34 13.69 0.48
C ASP A 97 -0.71 13.76 -1.01
N LEU A 98 -1.39 12.73 -1.52
CA LEU A 98 -1.87 12.69 -2.91
C LEU A 98 -2.84 13.84 -3.21
N GLN A 99 -3.60 14.34 -2.24
CA GLN A 99 -4.45 15.51 -2.48
C GLN A 99 -3.64 16.79 -2.70
N VAL A 100 -2.52 16.93 -2.00
CA VAL A 100 -1.64 18.07 -2.14
C VAL A 100 -1.05 18.06 -3.55
N TYR A 101 -0.50 16.92 -3.98
CA TYR A 101 0.23 16.81 -5.24
C TYR A 101 -0.66 16.75 -6.48
N LEU A 102 -1.97 16.54 -6.35
CA LEU A 102 -2.91 16.82 -7.44
C LEU A 102 -2.87 18.29 -7.90
N ASN A 103 -2.39 19.19 -7.03
CA ASN A 103 -2.26 20.61 -7.31
C ASN A 103 -0.85 21.03 -7.74
N ASP A 104 0.09 20.10 -7.86
CA ASP A 104 1.43 20.40 -8.33
C ASP A 104 1.39 20.97 -9.77
N GLU A 105 2.33 21.87 -10.06
CA GLU A 105 2.34 22.67 -11.30
C GLU A 105 2.37 21.78 -12.55
N ASP A 106 3.24 20.77 -12.57
CA ASP A 106 3.35 19.80 -13.67
C ASP A 106 2.02 19.08 -13.94
N VAL A 107 1.35 18.61 -12.87
CA VAL A 107 0.07 17.88 -12.98
C VAL A 107 -1.00 18.81 -13.54
N ARG A 108 -1.05 20.06 -13.08
CA ARG A 108 -2.00 21.06 -13.57
C ARG A 108 -1.72 21.47 -15.01
N MET A 109 -0.46 21.62 -15.39
CA MET A 109 -0.07 21.97 -16.75
C MET A 109 -0.50 20.89 -17.74
N GLN A 110 -0.32 19.62 -17.39
CA GLN A 110 -0.62 18.50 -18.28
C GLN A 110 -2.10 18.09 -18.30
N TYR A 111 -2.77 18.14 -17.15
CA TYR A 111 -4.11 17.56 -16.97
C TYR A 111 -5.20 18.56 -16.54
N GLY A 112 -4.84 19.83 -16.26
CA GLY A 112 -5.74 20.81 -15.66
C GLY A 112 -6.93 21.22 -16.53
N THR A 113 -6.82 21.05 -17.85
CA THR A 113 -7.91 21.35 -18.81
C THR A 113 -8.77 20.13 -19.14
N ILE A 114 -8.36 18.91 -18.72
CA ILE A 114 -9.11 17.69 -19.00
C ILE A 114 -10.37 17.68 -18.14
N THR A 115 -11.52 17.52 -18.78
CA THR A 115 -12.82 17.42 -18.12
C THR A 115 -13.35 15.99 -18.15
N ARG A 116 -14.25 15.71 -17.22
CA ARG A 116 -15.01 14.45 -17.20
C ARG A 116 -15.94 14.39 -18.41
N GLU A 117 -16.00 13.25 -19.07
CA GLU A 117 -16.93 13.02 -20.18
C GLU A 117 -18.38 13.40 -19.80
N GLY A 118 -19.02 14.22 -20.64
CA GLY A 118 -20.39 14.71 -20.41
C GLY A 118 -20.55 15.71 -19.26
N SER A 119 -19.46 16.33 -18.77
CA SER A 119 -19.47 17.25 -17.63
C SER A 119 -18.45 18.38 -17.79
N GLY A 120 -18.75 19.55 -17.23
CA GLY A 120 -17.79 20.67 -17.13
C GLY A 120 -16.80 20.56 -15.96
N GLU A 121 -17.01 19.59 -15.05
CA GLU A 121 -16.09 19.30 -13.93
C GLU A 121 -14.73 18.83 -14.47
N THR A 122 -13.64 19.44 -14.00
CA THR A 122 -12.28 19.00 -14.34
C THR A 122 -12.00 17.64 -13.72
N LEU A 123 -11.20 16.82 -14.41
CA LEU A 123 -10.85 15.49 -13.94
C LEU A 123 -10.08 15.54 -12.61
N LEU A 124 -9.20 16.53 -12.45
CA LEU A 124 -8.47 16.76 -11.19
C LEU A 124 -9.41 17.07 -10.02
N SER A 125 -10.45 17.89 -10.23
CA SER A 125 -11.46 18.19 -9.20
C SER A 125 -12.24 16.94 -8.81
N TYR A 126 -12.63 16.13 -9.80
CA TYR A 126 -13.30 14.86 -9.57
C TYR A 126 -12.44 13.88 -8.74
N ILE A 127 -11.16 13.71 -9.09
CA ILE A 127 -10.23 12.84 -8.37
C ILE A 127 -10.03 13.34 -6.93
N SER A 128 -9.81 14.65 -6.75
CA SER A 128 -9.65 15.26 -5.42
C SER A 128 -10.85 14.98 -4.50
N ARG A 129 -12.08 15.10 -5.03
CA ARG A 129 -13.30 14.76 -4.30
C ARG A 129 -13.38 13.27 -3.97
N CYS A 130 -12.99 12.39 -4.89
CA CYS A 130 -12.94 10.95 -4.63
C CYS A 130 -11.94 10.58 -3.53
N LEU A 131 -10.74 11.19 -3.54
CA LEU A 131 -9.74 11.00 -2.48
C LEU A 131 -10.27 11.49 -1.13
N SER A 132 -10.94 12.64 -1.11
CA SER A 132 -11.55 13.20 0.11
C SER A 132 -12.63 12.28 0.68
N ASP A 133 -13.48 11.71 -0.17
CA ASP A 133 -14.49 10.74 0.24
C ASP A 133 -13.86 9.44 0.74
N ALA A 134 -12.79 8.97 0.09
CA ALA A 134 -12.05 7.78 0.50
C ALA A 134 -11.40 7.95 1.88
N LEU A 135 -10.74 9.09 2.14
CA LEU A 135 -10.13 9.39 3.45
C LEU A 135 -11.16 9.38 4.59
N ARG A 136 -12.37 9.89 4.35
CA ARG A 136 -13.46 9.89 5.34
C ARG A 136 -14.06 8.50 5.54
N THR A 137 -14.25 7.76 4.45
CA THR A 137 -14.98 6.48 4.44
C THR A 137 -14.10 5.32 4.93
N TYR A 138 -12.83 5.32 4.55
CA TYR A 138 -11.88 4.24 4.81
C TYR A 138 -10.77 4.72 5.76
N LYS A 139 -11.13 5.03 7.01
CA LYS A 139 -10.20 5.53 8.03
C LYS A 139 -8.96 4.64 8.25
N MET A 140 -9.09 3.33 8.02
CA MET A 140 -7.96 2.41 8.11
C MET A 140 -6.86 2.63 7.04
N LEU A 141 -7.18 3.38 5.98
CA LEU A 141 -6.25 3.72 4.88
C LEU A 141 -5.80 5.19 4.94
N SER A 142 -6.26 5.97 5.94
CA SER A 142 -6.09 7.42 5.95
C SER A 142 -4.89 7.90 6.77
N GLY A 143 -4.10 7.00 7.36
CA GLY A 143 -2.95 7.37 8.18
C GLY A 143 -1.80 6.38 8.03
N ARG A 144 -0.74 6.62 8.81
CA ARG A 144 0.43 5.74 8.90
C ARG A 144 0.06 4.27 9.15
N THR A 145 0.88 3.39 8.60
CA THR A 145 0.76 1.95 8.82
C THR A 145 1.02 1.65 10.30
N VAL A 146 -0.02 1.20 10.99
CA VAL A 146 0.07 0.81 12.41
C VAL A 146 0.03 -0.71 12.62
N PHE A 147 -0.50 -1.44 11.64
CA PHE A 147 -0.62 -2.90 11.68
C PHE A 147 0.42 -3.55 10.77
N GLU A 148 1.21 -4.46 11.32
CA GLU A 148 2.23 -5.25 10.61
C GLU A 148 2.04 -6.73 10.95
N LEU A 149 2.26 -7.59 9.96
CA LEU A 149 2.35 -9.03 10.15
C LEU A 149 3.82 -9.41 10.32
N SER A 150 4.12 -10.19 11.36
CA SER A 150 5.48 -10.72 11.55
C SER A 150 5.89 -11.53 10.31
N PRO A 151 7.13 -11.38 9.82
CA PRO A 151 7.67 -12.22 8.75
C PRO A 151 7.59 -13.73 9.04
N ASP A 152 7.61 -14.11 10.32
CA ASP A 152 7.52 -15.51 10.75
C ASP A 152 6.08 -16.06 10.72
N THR A 153 5.09 -15.22 10.41
CA THR A 153 3.68 -15.61 10.37
C THR A 153 3.45 -16.59 9.23
N ARG A 154 3.16 -17.86 9.57
CA ARG A 154 2.91 -18.93 8.58
C ARG A 154 1.46 -19.05 8.14
N VAL A 155 0.52 -18.60 8.98
CA VAL A 155 -0.92 -18.68 8.72
C VAL A 155 -1.55 -17.33 9.04
N ILE A 156 -2.26 -16.76 8.06
CA ILE A 156 -2.95 -15.49 8.18
C ILE A 156 -4.42 -15.74 7.84
N ALA A 157 -5.32 -15.40 8.77
CA ALA A 157 -6.76 -15.43 8.55
C ALA A 157 -7.30 -14.02 8.77
N ILE A 158 -8.03 -13.50 7.78
CA ILE A 158 -8.64 -12.16 7.84
C ILE A 158 -10.15 -12.34 7.71
N ASP A 159 -10.89 -11.98 8.75
CA ASP A 159 -12.35 -11.94 8.71
C ASP A 159 -12.83 -10.67 7.99
N LEU A 160 -13.54 -10.86 6.88
CA LEU A 160 -14.09 -9.76 6.07
C LEU A 160 -15.54 -9.43 6.40
N ASN A 161 -16.23 -10.20 7.24
CA ASN A 161 -17.68 -10.07 7.47
C ASN A 161 -18.08 -8.65 7.90
N ASN A 162 -17.29 -8.02 8.77
CA ASN A 162 -17.57 -6.67 9.27
C ASN A 162 -17.29 -5.54 8.26
N VAL A 163 -16.63 -5.86 7.14
CA VAL A 163 -16.23 -4.88 6.13
C VAL A 163 -16.91 -5.08 4.78
N VAL A 164 -17.67 -6.16 4.59
CA VAL A 164 -18.56 -6.36 3.44
C VAL A 164 -19.63 -5.25 3.43
N GLY A 165 -19.74 -4.55 2.31
CA GLY A 165 -20.79 -3.58 2.07
C GLY A 165 -22.12 -4.24 1.67
N GLY A 166 -23.21 -3.47 1.72
CA GLY A 166 -24.51 -3.94 1.22
C GLY A 166 -24.54 -4.14 -0.30
N LYS A 167 -25.69 -4.56 -0.84
CA LYS A 167 -25.88 -4.83 -2.28
C LYS A 167 -25.91 -3.59 -3.20
N THR A 168 -25.79 -2.39 -2.64
CA THR A 168 -25.72 -1.16 -3.43
C THR A 168 -24.38 -1.09 -4.19
N ARG A 169 -24.30 -0.29 -5.26
CA ARG A 169 -23.03 -0.12 -6.00
C ARG A 169 -21.90 0.39 -5.11
N ALA A 170 -22.19 1.33 -4.22
CA ALA A 170 -21.23 1.81 -3.22
C ALA A 170 -20.79 0.68 -2.26
N GLY A 171 -21.73 -0.16 -1.83
CA GLY A 171 -21.44 -1.34 -1.01
C GLY A 171 -20.56 -2.36 -1.73
N GLN A 172 -20.81 -2.63 -3.01
CA GLN A 172 -19.96 -3.47 -3.86
C GLN A 172 -18.53 -2.90 -3.97
N VAL A 173 -18.38 -1.59 -4.18
CA VAL A 173 -17.05 -0.96 -4.23
C VAL A 173 -16.31 -1.13 -2.89
N LYS A 174 -17.01 -0.91 -1.78
CA LYS A 174 -16.46 -1.13 -0.43
C LYS A 174 -16.01 -2.59 -0.26
N THR A 175 -16.88 -3.56 -0.55
CA THR A 175 -16.55 -4.99 -0.47
C THR A 175 -15.32 -5.29 -1.30
N GLY A 176 -15.31 -4.87 -2.57
CA GLY A 176 -14.18 -5.12 -3.46
C GLY A 176 -12.87 -4.52 -2.96
N LEU A 177 -12.89 -3.27 -2.49
CA LEU A 177 -11.70 -2.63 -1.95
C LEU A 177 -11.14 -3.40 -0.74
N MET A 178 -12.01 -3.85 0.16
CA MET A 178 -11.61 -4.60 1.36
C MET A 178 -11.06 -5.98 1.01
N TYR A 179 -11.64 -6.68 0.03
CA TYR A 179 -11.09 -7.94 -0.49
C TYR A 179 -9.69 -7.75 -1.08
N LEU A 180 -9.48 -6.69 -1.88
CA LEU A 180 -8.17 -6.40 -2.47
C LEU A 180 -7.15 -6.01 -1.40
N TYR A 181 -7.56 -5.20 -0.44
CA TYR A 181 -6.71 -4.79 0.67
C TYR A 181 -6.28 -5.99 1.52
N ALA A 182 -7.21 -6.86 1.91
CA ALA A 182 -6.90 -8.07 2.66
C ALA A 182 -5.99 -9.02 1.88
N GLY A 183 -6.22 -9.19 0.58
CA GLY A 183 -5.33 -9.96 -0.28
C GLY A 183 -3.91 -9.38 -0.34
N GLN A 184 -3.78 -8.05 -0.42
CA GLN A 184 -2.48 -7.38 -0.40
C GLN A 184 -1.78 -7.54 0.95
N LEU A 185 -2.50 -7.35 2.05
CA LEU A 185 -2.00 -7.47 3.41
C LEU A 185 -1.48 -8.89 3.69
N ALA A 186 -2.28 -9.91 3.37
CA ALA A 186 -1.94 -11.30 3.65
C ALA A 186 -0.84 -11.84 2.73
N ALA A 187 -0.86 -11.45 1.45
CA ALA A 187 -0.15 -12.20 0.42
C ALA A 187 0.44 -11.35 -0.71
N GLY A 188 0.51 -10.03 -0.55
CA GLY A 188 1.11 -9.12 -1.53
C GLY A 188 2.63 -9.32 -1.66
N HIS A 189 3.29 -9.81 -0.62
CA HIS A 189 4.73 -10.05 -0.62
C HIS A 189 5.14 -11.38 -1.27
N PHE A 190 4.18 -12.23 -1.66
CA PHE A 190 4.47 -13.56 -2.20
C PHE A 190 5.19 -13.54 -3.56
N GLU A 191 5.01 -12.48 -4.33
CA GLU A 191 5.63 -12.31 -5.65
C GLU A 191 7.03 -11.69 -5.59
N LEU A 192 7.44 -11.15 -4.45
CA LEU A 192 8.74 -10.47 -4.30
C LEU A 192 9.95 -11.30 -4.77
N PRO A 193 10.03 -12.62 -4.56
CA PRO A 193 11.15 -13.43 -5.09
C PRO A 193 11.35 -13.33 -6.60
N GLN A 194 10.29 -13.01 -7.35
CA GLN A 194 10.36 -12.91 -8.81
C GLN A 194 11.03 -11.62 -9.28
N TYR A 195 10.97 -10.58 -8.46
CA TYR A 195 11.60 -9.29 -8.71
C TYR A 195 12.93 -9.15 -7.95
N ARG A 196 13.56 -10.28 -7.60
CA ARG A 196 14.78 -10.29 -6.76
C ARG A 196 15.87 -9.43 -7.37
N ASN A 197 16.14 -9.58 -8.66
CA ASN A 197 17.27 -8.90 -9.30
C ASN A 197 17.03 -7.38 -9.37
N GLU A 198 15.83 -6.95 -9.74
CA GLU A 198 15.47 -5.54 -9.73
C GLU A 198 15.56 -4.97 -8.31
N LEU A 199 14.94 -5.63 -7.34
CA LEU A 199 14.94 -5.18 -5.95
C LEU A 199 16.35 -5.06 -5.38
N MET A 200 17.21 -6.07 -5.58
CA MET A 200 18.58 -6.06 -5.07
C MET A 200 19.45 -4.97 -5.70
N ARG A 201 19.16 -4.57 -6.95
CA ARG A 201 19.87 -3.48 -7.63
C ARG A 201 19.52 -2.11 -7.07
N GLU A 202 18.25 -1.90 -6.72
CA GLU A 202 17.78 -0.61 -6.20
C GLU A 202 17.99 -0.45 -4.68
N LEU A 203 18.20 -1.56 -3.94
CA LEU A 203 18.42 -1.52 -2.50
C LEU A 203 19.83 -1.04 -2.12
N PRO A 204 19.95 -0.12 -1.15
CA PRO A 204 21.24 0.21 -0.56
C PRO A 204 21.93 -1.03 0.04
N GLU A 205 23.26 -1.10 -0.07
CA GLU A 205 24.06 -2.28 0.30
C GLU A 205 23.78 -2.79 1.72
N MET A 206 23.56 -1.89 2.69
CA MET A 206 23.27 -2.27 4.08
C MET A 206 22.03 -3.15 4.22
N TYR A 207 21.03 -2.99 3.35
CA TYR A 207 19.76 -3.75 3.39
C TYR A 207 19.81 -5.06 2.61
N GLN A 208 20.78 -5.20 1.71
CA GLN A 208 20.85 -6.33 0.78
C GLN A 208 20.92 -7.69 1.48
N PRO A 209 21.75 -7.92 2.52
CA PRO A 209 21.81 -9.22 3.18
C PRO A 209 20.45 -9.65 3.78
N PHE A 210 19.77 -8.72 4.46
CA PHE A 210 18.46 -8.97 5.07
C PHE A 210 17.40 -9.33 4.02
N HIS A 211 17.30 -8.55 2.94
CA HIS A 211 16.32 -8.83 1.90
C HIS A 211 16.70 -10.08 1.09
N HIS A 212 17.99 -10.36 0.88
CA HIS A 212 18.45 -11.58 0.22
C HIS A 212 17.96 -12.82 0.98
N GLU A 213 18.14 -12.85 2.30
CA GLU A 213 17.66 -13.95 3.14
C GLU A 213 16.14 -14.08 3.07
N ARG A 214 15.40 -12.98 3.28
CA ARG A 214 13.94 -12.96 3.21
C ARG A 214 13.41 -13.47 1.87
N LEU A 215 14.01 -13.05 0.76
CA LEU A 215 13.61 -13.49 -0.59
C LEU A 215 13.92 -14.97 -0.81
N THR A 216 15.01 -15.49 -0.23
CA THR A 216 15.36 -16.91 -0.28
C THR A 216 14.38 -17.75 0.53
N GLN A 217 14.01 -17.32 1.74
CA GLN A 217 13.00 -18.00 2.53
C GLN A 217 11.66 -18.02 1.80
N LEU A 218 11.22 -16.84 1.32
CA LEU A 218 9.98 -16.73 0.55
C LEU A 218 10.03 -17.61 -0.70
N SER A 219 11.14 -17.72 -1.45
CA SER A 219 11.16 -18.56 -2.66
C SER A 219 11.00 -20.05 -2.38
N GLN A 220 11.41 -20.52 -1.20
CA GLN A 220 11.35 -21.93 -0.79
C GLN A 220 9.99 -22.34 -0.22
N GLU A 221 9.18 -21.38 0.21
CA GLU A 221 7.89 -21.65 0.83
C GLU A 221 6.79 -21.99 -0.18
N VAL A 222 5.96 -22.99 0.16
CA VAL A 222 4.71 -23.26 -0.54
C VAL A 222 3.68 -22.23 -0.11
N LYS A 223 3.21 -21.43 -1.06
CA LYS A 223 2.31 -20.30 -0.80
C LYS A 223 0.90 -20.63 -1.25
N THR A 224 -0.07 -20.51 -0.35
CA THR A 224 -1.50 -20.72 -0.68
C THR A 224 -2.32 -19.51 -0.25
N LYS A 225 -3.10 -18.95 -1.19
CA LYS A 225 -4.12 -17.92 -0.93
C LYS A 225 -5.48 -18.60 -0.95
N ILE A 226 -6.28 -18.43 0.10
CA ILE A 226 -7.63 -18.99 0.19
C ILE A 226 -8.61 -17.83 0.27
N TYR A 227 -9.53 -17.76 -0.68
CA TYR A 227 -10.66 -16.84 -0.67
C TYR A 227 -11.91 -17.64 -0.35
N ASP A 228 -12.41 -17.49 0.87
CA ASP A 228 -13.68 -18.06 1.27
C ASP A 228 -14.84 -17.10 1.00
N GLU A 229 -16.03 -17.67 0.84
CA GLU A 229 -17.27 -16.95 0.54
C GLU A 229 -17.17 -15.98 -0.65
N LEU A 230 -16.57 -16.45 -1.76
CA LEU A 230 -16.41 -15.68 -3.00
C LEU A 230 -17.75 -15.13 -3.54
N HIS A 231 -18.87 -15.75 -3.14
CA HIS A 231 -20.21 -15.29 -3.50
C HIS A 231 -20.49 -13.83 -3.11
N ASN A 232 -19.81 -13.29 -2.08
CA ASN A 232 -19.90 -11.89 -1.69
C ASN A 232 -19.32 -10.93 -2.74
N ALA A 233 -18.40 -11.43 -3.58
CA ALA A 233 -17.72 -10.67 -4.62
C ALA A 233 -18.19 -10.98 -6.05
N LYS A 234 -19.10 -11.96 -6.23
CA LYS A 234 -19.53 -12.43 -7.56
C LYS A 234 -20.11 -11.32 -8.44
N ASP A 235 -20.87 -10.40 -7.83
CA ASP A 235 -21.53 -9.29 -8.53
C ASP A 235 -20.61 -8.07 -8.70
N ILE A 236 -19.30 -8.25 -8.50
CA ILE A 236 -18.28 -7.20 -8.55
C ILE A 236 -17.28 -7.53 -9.68
N PRO A 237 -17.57 -7.17 -10.95
CA PRO A 237 -16.78 -7.64 -12.10
C PRO A 237 -15.29 -7.32 -12.03
N PHE A 238 -14.92 -6.14 -11.52
CA PHE A 238 -13.51 -5.75 -11.43
C PHE A 238 -12.72 -6.61 -10.43
N ILE A 239 -13.38 -7.17 -9.41
CA ILE A 239 -12.75 -8.09 -8.46
C ILE A 239 -12.59 -9.46 -9.10
N MET A 240 -13.65 -9.98 -9.70
CA MET A 240 -13.61 -11.28 -10.38
C MET A 240 -12.53 -11.30 -11.46
N ASN A 241 -12.49 -10.27 -12.31
CA ASN A 241 -11.45 -10.13 -13.33
C ASN A 241 -10.04 -10.07 -12.72
N LYS A 242 -9.86 -9.33 -11.62
CA LYS A 242 -8.56 -9.22 -10.95
C LYS A 242 -8.13 -10.55 -10.32
N LEU A 243 -9.04 -11.28 -9.67
CA LEU A 243 -8.76 -12.59 -9.09
C LEU A 243 -8.38 -13.62 -10.16
N VAL A 244 -9.07 -13.62 -11.31
CA VAL A 244 -8.75 -14.50 -12.44
C VAL A 244 -7.36 -14.17 -13.00
N THR A 245 -7.07 -12.90 -13.29
CA THR A 245 -5.75 -12.50 -13.78
C THR A 245 -4.65 -12.85 -12.77
N GLN A 246 -4.87 -12.55 -11.49
CA GLN A 246 -3.92 -12.87 -10.44
C GLN A 246 -3.70 -14.37 -10.29
N ASP A 247 -4.72 -15.21 -10.44
CA ASP A 247 -4.55 -16.67 -10.37
C ASP A 247 -3.67 -17.20 -11.50
N LEU A 248 -3.88 -16.70 -12.72
CA LEU A 248 -3.06 -17.06 -13.89
C LEU A 248 -1.58 -16.65 -13.70
N GLU A 249 -1.33 -15.49 -13.10
CA GLU A 249 0.00 -15.00 -12.78
C GLU A 249 0.64 -15.77 -11.62
N ASN A 250 -0.09 -15.93 -10.52
CA ASN A 250 0.31 -16.67 -9.32
C ASN A 250 0.79 -18.09 -9.64
N ARG A 251 0.12 -18.77 -10.57
CA ARG A 251 0.50 -20.12 -11.01
C ARG A 251 1.93 -20.17 -11.57
N LYS A 252 2.37 -19.14 -12.30
CA LYS A 252 3.75 -19.07 -12.83
C LYS A 252 4.79 -19.00 -11.71
N PHE A 253 4.36 -18.58 -10.52
CA PHE A 253 5.19 -18.33 -9.35
C PHE A 253 4.99 -19.36 -8.24
N PHE A 254 4.37 -20.50 -8.55
CA PHE A 254 4.05 -21.57 -7.59
C PHE A 254 3.21 -21.10 -6.40
N ILE A 255 2.41 -20.04 -6.59
CA ILE A 255 1.42 -19.58 -5.62
C ILE A 255 0.09 -20.26 -5.96
N ARG A 256 -0.45 -21.03 -5.01
CA ARG A 256 -1.75 -21.69 -5.16
C ARG A 256 -2.86 -20.75 -4.74
N THR A 257 -3.88 -20.57 -5.59
CA THR A 257 -5.13 -19.92 -5.18
C THR A 257 -6.21 -20.99 -4.96
N VAL A 258 -6.98 -20.84 -3.90
CA VAL A 258 -8.19 -21.64 -3.63
C VAL A 258 -9.35 -20.68 -3.52
N LEU A 259 -10.37 -20.90 -4.33
CA LEU A 259 -11.61 -20.12 -4.31
C LEU A 259 -12.72 -21.03 -3.77
N SER A 260 -13.36 -20.62 -2.69
CA SER A 260 -14.45 -21.36 -2.03
C SER A 260 -15.75 -20.56 -2.09
N SER A 261 -16.86 -21.26 -2.33
CA SER A 261 -18.20 -20.70 -2.42
C SER A 261 -19.25 -21.80 -2.27
N GLN A 262 -20.43 -21.43 -1.77
CA GLN A 262 -21.53 -22.37 -1.48
C GLN A 262 -22.14 -23.04 -2.71
N TYR A 263 -22.10 -22.38 -3.88
CA TYR A 263 -22.76 -22.86 -5.10
C TYR A 263 -21.88 -22.68 -6.33
N LEU A 264 -21.94 -23.63 -7.27
CA LEU A 264 -21.16 -23.60 -8.52
C LEU A 264 -21.49 -22.40 -9.42
N ASN A 265 -22.71 -21.90 -9.38
CA ASN A 265 -23.13 -20.73 -10.15
C ASN A 265 -22.46 -19.43 -9.70
N HIS A 266 -21.81 -19.41 -8.53
CA HIS A 266 -21.03 -18.25 -8.06
C HIS A 266 -19.68 -18.09 -8.77
N PHE A 267 -19.25 -19.09 -9.53
CA PHE A 267 -18.01 -19.06 -10.33
C PHE A 267 -18.28 -18.79 -11.82
N ARG A 268 -19.54 -18.60 -12.20
CA ARG A 268 -19.95 -18.34 -13.59
C ARG A 268 -20.15 -16.86 -13.84
#